data_AF-A0A0R2JXT7-F1
#
_entry.id   AF-A0A0R2JXT7-F1
#
_cell.length_a   1.000
_cell.length_b   1.000
_cell.length_c   1.000
_cell.angle_alpha   90.00
_cell.angle_beta   90.00
_cell.angle_gamma   90.00
#
_symmetry.space_group_name_H-M   'P 1'
#
loop_
_entity.id
_entity.type
_entity.pdbx_description
1 polymer ?
#
loop_
_entity_poly.entity_id
_entity_poly.type
_entity_poly.pdbx_seq_one_letter_code
_entity_poly.pdbx_strand_id
1 'polypeptide(L)' 'MVGALKKHGAFKGTLMGIARILRCNPFVKGGYDPVPNYFTLKRNPHPDEKILN' A
#
# COMPACT_ATOMS: atom_id res chain seq x y z
N MET A 1 2.66 1.34 6.67
CA MET A 1 1.76 2.37 7.26
C MET A 1 2.52 3.67 7.55
N VAL A 2 3.57 3.66 8.37
CA VAL A 2 4.37 4.86 8.68
C VAL A 2 4.96 5.56 7.43
N GLY A 3 5.47 4.79 6.46
CA GLY A 3 5.98 5.36 5.20
C GLY A 3 4.90 6.08 4.36
N ALA A 4 3.64 5.66 4.45
CA ALA A 4 2.52 6.30 3.75
C ALA A 4 2.12 7.62 4.42
N LEU A 5 2.18 7.70 5.75
CA LEU A 5 1.94 8.95 6.50
C LEU A 5 3.00 10.00 6.18
N LYS A 6 4.28 9.60 6.10
CA LYS A 6 5.37 10.51 5.73
C LYS A 6 5.28 11.00 4.28
N LYS A 7 4.89 10.14 3.33
CA LYS A 7 4.80 10.51 1.90
C LYS A 7 3.51 11.26 1.52
N HIS A 8 2.36 10.86 2.07
CA HIS A 8 1.03 11.33 1.63
C HIS A 8 0.32 12.21 2.67
N GLY A 9 0.91 12.41 3.85
CA GLY A 9 0.31 13.11 4.98
C GLY A 9 -0.65 12.24 5.81
N ALA A 10 -1.13 12.78 6.92
CA ALA A 10 -1.91 12.05 7.92
C ALA A 10 -3.22 11.46 7.34
N PHE A 11 -3.98 12.24 6.57
CA PHE A 11 -5.28 11.81 6.05
C PHE A 11 -5.15 10.68 5.01
N LYS A 12 -4.40 10.91 3.93
CA LYS A 12 -4.21 9.93 2.85
C LYS A 12 -3.43 8.69 3.32
N GLY A 13 -2.43 8.89 4.18
CA GLY A 13 -1.66 7.79 4.77
C GLY A 13 -2.51 6.89 5.67
N THR A 14 -3.46 7.47 6.42
CA THR A 14 -4.42 6.72 7.24
C THR A 14 -5.40 5.94 6.36
N LEU A 15 -5.96 6.56 5.32
CA LEU A 15 -6.87 5.88 4.38
C LEU A 15 -6.19 4.68 3.69
N MET A 16 -4.94 4.85 3.26
CA MET A 16 -4.12 3.77 2.71
C MET A 16 -3.80 2.65 3.71
N GLY A 17 -3.66 2.97 4.99
CA GLY A 17 -3.44 1.99 6.05
C GLY A 17 -4.69 1.16 6.33
N ILE A 18 -5.83 1.82 6.48
CA ILE A 18 -7.14 1.19 6.67
C ILE A 18 -7.46 0.26 5.49
N ALA A 19 -7.26 0.72 4.26
CA ALA A 19 -7.47 -0.11 3.07
C ALA A 19 -6.56 -1.36 3.04
N ARG A 20 -5.36 -1.32 3.63
CA ARG A 20 -4.52 -2.52 3.77
C ARG A 20 -5.10 -3.51 4.76
N ILE A 21 -5.59 -3.04 5.91
CA ILE A 21 -6.22 -3.88 6.94
C ILE A 21 -7.50 -4.53 6.41
N LEU A 22 -8.36 -3.77 5.72
CA LEU A 22 -9.61 -4.27 5.14
C LEU A 22 -9.41 -5.36 4.07
N ARG A 23 -8.19 -5.52 3.54
CA ARG A 23 -7.85 -6.56 2.56
C ARG A 23 -7.03 -7.71 3.14
N CYS A 24 -6.68 -7.64 4.42
CA CYS A 24 -6.00 -8.73 5.12
C CYS A 24 -7.02 -9.83 5.45
N ASN A 25 -7.16 -10.77 4.53
CA ASN A 25 -7.97 -11.98 4.72
C ASN A 25 -7.02 -13.18 4.81
N PRO A 26 -7.27 -14.18 5.68
CA PRO A 26 -6.39 -15.35 5.83
C PRO A 26 -6.26 -16.20 4.56
N PHE A 27 -7.19 -16.06 3.61
CA PHE A 27 -7.17 -16.74 2.31
C PHE A 27 -6.43 -15.97 1.21
N VAL A 28 -5.90 -14.77 1.51
CA VAL A 28 -5.17 -13.95 0.53
C VAL A 28 -3.68 -14.11 0.78
N LYS A 29 -2.94 -14.53 -0.26
CA LYS A 29 -1.48 -14.63 -0.22
C LYS A 29 -0.90 -13.24 0.09
N GLY A 30 -0.24 -13.11 1.24
CA GLY A 30 0.51 -11.92 1.62
C GLY A 30 1.64 -11.64 0.62
N GLY A 31 2.19 -10.43 0.67
CA GLY A 31 3.28 -10.01 -0.20
C GLY A 31 3.77 -8.62 0.18
N TYR A 32 4.93 -8.23 -0.37
CA TYR A 32 5.48 -6.90 -0.15
C TYR A 32 4.69 -5.86 -0.97
N ASP A 33 4.09 -4.89 -0.29
CA ASP A 33 3.31 -3.80 -0.91
C ASP A 33 4.05 -2.46 -0.70
N PRO A 34 4.94 -2.06 -1.63
CA PRO A 34 5.69 -0.83 -1.52
C PRO A 34 4.75 0.38 -1.50
N VAL A 35 5.12 1.45 -0.81
CA VAL A 35 4.32 2.68 -0.78
C VAL A 35 4.60 3.49 -2.06
N PRO A 36 3.62 3.64 -2.97
CA PRO A 36 3.80 4.39 -4.21
C PRO A 36 3.93 5.90 -3.94
N ASN A 37 4.53 6.62 -4.90
CA ASN A 37 4.68 8.08 -4.83
C ASN A 37 3.36 8.84 -5.05
N TYR A 38 2.32 8.18 -5.54
CA TYR A 38 0.98 8.72 -5.71
C TYR A 38 -0.03 7.97 -4.84
N PHE A 39 -1.17 8.60 -4.57
CA PHE A 39 -2.21 8.00 -3.75
C PHE A 39 -2.99 6.93 -4.54
N THR A 40 -3.01 5.69 -4.04
CA THR A 40 -3.83 4.57 -4.53
C THR A 40 -4.26 3.69 -3.36
N LEU A 41 -5.52 3.26 -3.40
CA LEU A 41 -6.06 2.28 -2.47
C LEU A 41 -6.05 0.88 -3.05
N LYS A 42 -5.60 0.65 -4.29
CA LYS A 42 -5.55 -0.68 -4.91
C LYS A 42 -4.28 -1.45 -4.53
N ARG A 43 -4.36 -2.78 -4.50
CA ARG A 43 -3.20 -3.64 -4.28
C ARG A 43 -2.40 -3.61 -5.56
N ASN A 44 -1.09 -3.50 -5.47
CA ASN A 44 -0.24 -3.68 -6.63
C ASN A 44 0.08 -5.17 -6.78
N PRO A 45 -0.46 -5.88 -7.79
CA PRO A 45 -0.24 -7.32 -7.94
C PRO A 45 1.19 -7.66 -8.38
N HIS A 46 1.92 -6.69 -8.95
CA HIS A 46 3.27 -6.88 -9.50
C HIS A 46 4.24 -5.80 -8.96
N PRO A 47 4.65 -5.90 -7.67
CA PRO A 47 5.51 -4.90 -7.02
C PRO A 47 6.90 -4.77 -7.66
N ASP A 48 7.37 -5.85 -8.27
CA ASP A 48 8.67 -6.04 -8.91
C ASP A 48 8.84 -5.22 -10.21
N GLU A 49 7.77 -5.00 -10.99
CA GLU A 49 7.80 -4.19 -12.21
C GLU A 49 8.16 -2.70 -11.95
N LYS A 50 7.82 -2.18 -10.76
CA LYS A 50 8.09 -0.78 -10.36
C LYS A 50 9.45 -0.55 -9.72
N ILE A 51 10.18 -1.62 -9.38
CA ILE A 51 11.52 -1.53 -8.79
C ILE A 51 12.59 -1.60 -9.88
N LEU A 52 12.27 -2.21 -11.03
CA LEU A 52 13.15 -2.36 -12.20
C LEU A 52 13.05 -1.23 -13.25
N ASN A 53 12.16 -0.24 -13.07
CA ASN A 53 12.08 0.99 -13.87
C ASN A 53 12.42 2.20 -13.00
#